data_AF-A0A6B3SZJ5-F1
#
_entry.id   AF-A0A6B3SZJ5-F1
#
_cell.length_a   1.000
_cell.length_b   1.000
_cell.length_c   1.000
_cell.angle_alpha   90.00
_cell.angle_beta   90.00
_cell.angle_gamma   90.00
#
_symmetry.space_group_name_H-M   'P 1'
#
loop_
_entity.id
_entity.type
_entity.pdbx_description
1 polymer ?
#
loop_
_entity_poly.entity_id
_entity_poly.type
_entity_poly.pdbx_seq_one_letter_code
_entity_poly.pdbx_strand_id
1 'polypeptide(L)' 'MTTQALPANAGQARQWIAELQHKLDRLGIVFRDPPEEPTTCCGRGCNGCVWEGYLHAAGYWCEQARDLVLAGGAPGPA' A
#
# COMPACT_ATOMS: atom_id res chain seq x y z
N MET A 1 -2.88 16.29 -9.04
CA MET A 1 -1.76 15.52 -8.49
C MET A 1 -2.02 15.38 -7.00
N THR A 2 -2.77 14.37 -6.59
CA THR A 2 -3.06 14.15 -5.18
C THR A 2 -1.85 13.47 -4.58
N THR A 3 -0.94 14.25 -3.98
CA THR A 3 0.20 13.70 -3.25
C THR A 3 -0.33 12.88 -2.09
N GLN A 4 -0.42 11.56 -2.28
CA GLN A 4 -0.90 10.65 -1.26
C GLN A 4 0.13 10.58 -0.11
N ALA A 5 -0.34 10.67 1.13
CA ALA A 5 0.52 10.55 2.30
C ALA A 5 1.07 9.12 2.46
N LEU A 6 2.33 9.01 2.88
CA LEU A 6 2.95 7.75 3.29
C LEU A 6 2.30 7.22 4.57
N PRO A 7 2.26 5.89 4.77
CA PRO A 7 1.81 5.31 6.03
C PRO A 7 2.72 5.73 7.19
N ALA A 8 2.13 6.14 8.30
CA ALA A 8 2.84 6.64 9.48
C ALA A 8 3.61 5.54 10.24
N ASN A 9 3.18 4.28 10.12
CA ASN A 9 3.82 3.13 10.75
C ASN A 9 3.42 1.82 10.05
N ALA A 10 4.08 0.72 10.43
CA ALA A 10 3.86 -0.60 9.84
C ALA A 10 2.41 -1.10 10.02
N GLY A 11 1.77 -0.81 11.16
CA GLY A 11 0.37 -1.18 11.39
C GLY A 11 -0.58 -0.51 10.40
N GLN A 12 -0.37 0.78 10.12
CA GLN A 12 -1.14 1.51 9.13
C GLN A 12 -0.86 1.01 7.71
N ALA A 13 0.42 0.72 7.38
CA ALA A 13 0.79 0.15 6.09
C ALA A 13 0.06 -1.19 5.83
N ARG A 14 0.05 -2.11 6.81
CA ARG A 14 -0.67 -3.39 6.71
C ARG A 14 -2.17 -3.21 6.49
N GLN A 15 -2.79 -2.30 7.25
CA GLN A 15 -4.23 -2.05 7.13
C GLN A 15 -4.58 -1.55 5.72
N TRP A 16 -3.82 -0.60 5.19
CA TRP A 16 -4.05 -0.07 3.85
C TRP A 16 -3.81 -1.10 2.76
N ILE A 17 -2.74 -1.89 2.88
CA ILE A 17 -2.43 -2.96 1.93
C ILE A 17 -3.58 -3.98 1.91
N ALA A 18 -3.99 -4.49 3.06
CA ALA A 18 -5.07 -5.48 3.16
C ALA A 18 -6.39 -4.97 2.57
N GLU A 19 -6.76 -3.71 2.87
CA GLU A 19 -7.99 -3.11 2.34
C GLU A 19 -7.95 -2.98 0.82
N LEU A 20 -6.85 -2.49 0.27
CA LEU A 20 -6.70 -2.29 -1.18
C LEU A 20 -6.58 -3.61 -1.94
N GLN A 21 -5.84 -4.57 -1.39
CA GLN A 21 -5.76 -5.91 -1.96
C GLN A 21 -7.14 -6.55 -2.09
N HIS A 22 -7.98 -6.42 -1.05
CA HIS A 22 -9.36 -6.91 -1.09
C HIS A 22 -10.22 -6.21 -2.15
N LYS A 23 -10.05 -4.88 -2.34
CA LYS A 23 -10.76 -4.14 -3.39
C LYS A 23 -10.32 -4.56 -4.79
N LEU A 24 -9.01 -4.70 -5.00
CA LEU A 24 -8.45 -5.15 -6.28
C LEU A 24 -8.96 -6.56 -6.63
N ASP A 25 -8.98 -7.47 -5.65
CA ASP A 25 -9.52 -8.83 -5.80
C ASP A 25 -11.02 -8.82 -6.17
N ARG A 26 -11.83 -8.02 -5.48
CA ARG A 26 -13.26 -7.88 -5.81
C ARG A 26 -13.51 -7.30 -7.20
N LEU A 27 -12.61 -6.46 -7.70
CA LEU A 27 -12.68 -5.90 -9.05
C LEU A 27 -12.05 -6.82 -10.10
N GLY A 28 -11.44 -7.94 -9.70
CA GLY A 28 -10.71 -8.84 -10.60
C GLY A 28 -9.44 -8.23 -11.21
N ILE A 29 -8.88 -7.20 -10.57
CA ILE A 29 -7.70 -6.49 -11.06
C ILE A 29 -6.45 -7.21 -10.56
N VAL A 30 -5.69 -7.79 -11.49
CA VAL A 30 -4.37 -8.35 -11.19
C VAL A 30 -3.37 -7.20 -11.02
N PHE A 31 -2.81 -7.08 -9.82
CA PHE A 31 -1.79 -6.08 -9.48
C PHE A 31 -0.57 -6.76 -8.86
N ARG A 32 0.57 -6.07 -8.85
CA ARG A 32 1.81 -6.58 -8.25
C ARG A 32 1.63 -6.85 -6.75
N ASP A 33 2.34 -7.85 -6.23
CA ASP A 33 2.33 -8.16 -4.80
C ASP A 33 2.78 -6.96 -3.95
N PRO A 34 2.22 -6.82 -2.73
CA PRO A 34 2.63 -5.79 -1.79
C PRO A 34 4.07 -6.02 -1.31
N PRO A 35 4.77 -4.96 -0.87
CA PRO A 35 6.11 -5.09 -0.31
C PRO A 35 6.11 -5.98 0.93
N GLU A 36 7.13 -6.83 1.05
CA GLU A 36 7.30 -7.71 2.21
C GLU A 36 7.70 -6.92 3.47
N GLU A 37 7.14 -7.31 4.62
CA GLU A 37 7.49 -6.68 5.88
C GLU A 37 8.91 -7.10 6.32
N PRO A 38 9.78 -6.14 6.67
CA PRO A 38 11.08 -6.47 7.19
C PRO A 38 10.95 -7.20 8.53
N THR A 39 11.56 -8.38 8.64
CA THR A 39 11.53 -9.24 9.83
C THR A 39 12.55 -8.84 10.89
N THR A 40 13.53 -8.01 10.53
CA THR A 40 14.58 -7.53 11.45
C THR A 40 14.40 -6.05 11.75
N CYS A 41 14.13 -5.71 13.02
CA CYS A 41 14.29 -4.34 13.48
C CYS A 41 15.78 -4.04 13.59
N CYS A 42 16.24 -2.99 12.89
CA CYS A 42 17.65 -2.62 12.83
C CYS A 42 18.24 -2.15 14.18
N GLY A 43 17.43 -2.06 15.25
CA GLY A 43 17.84 -1.72 16.62
C GLY A 43 18.34 -0.28 16.82
N ARG A 44 18.51 0.49 15.73
CA ARG A 44 19.05 1.87 15.74
C ARG A 44 18.00 2.97 15.91
N GLY A 45 16.75 2.60 16.19
CA GLY A 45 15.61 3.52 16.22
C GLY A 45 14.91 3.66 14.88
N CYS A 46 13.86 4.47 14.81
CA CYS A 46 13.01 4.58 13.62
C CYS A 46 13.65 5.37 12.46
N ASN A 47 14.56 6.31 12.76
CA ASN A 47 15.26 7.10 11.73
C ASN A 47 16.39 6.27 11.11
N GLY A 48 16.35 6.04 9.79
CA GLY A 48 17.33 5.24 9.04
C GLY A 48 17.13 3.73 9.13
N CYS A 49 15.96 3.26 9.58
CA CYS A 49 15.66 1.83 9.66
C CYS A 49 15.12 1.30 8.33
N VAL A 50 15.26 0.00 8.08
CA VAL A 50 14.65 -0.70 6.93
C VAL A 50 13.14 -0.43 6.82
N TRP A 51 12.52 -0.07 7.94
CA TRP A 51 11.14 0.42 8.02
C TRP A 51 10.86 1.68 7.20
N GLU A 52 11.77 2.65 7.09
CA GLU A 52 11.53 3.84 6.25
C GLU A 52 11.42 3.46 4.76
N GLY A 53 12.32 2.60 4.29
CA GLY A 53 12.27 2.06 2.94
C GLY A 53 10.98 1.26 2.70
N TYR A 54 10.60 0.43 3.66
CA TYR A 54 9.33 -0.29 3.62
C TYR A 54 8.11 0.64 3.58
N LEU A 55 8.04 1.68 4.43
CA LEU A 55 6.92 2.62 4.46
C LEU A 55 6.82 3.41 3.16
N HIS A 56 7.95 3.79 2.55
CA HIS A 56 7.97 4.45 1.25
C HIS A 56 7.48 3.51 0.14
N ALA A 57 7.96 2.27 0.12
CA ALA A 57 7.52 1.25 -0.85
C ALA A 57 6.03 0.91 -0.69
N ALA A 58 5.55 0.79 0.56
CA ALA A 58 4.15 0.53 0.88
C ALA A 58 3.26 1.70 0.48
N GLY A 59 3.68 2.95 0.76
CA GLY A 59 2.96 4.14 0.32
C GLY A 59 2.81 4.20 -1.19
N TYR A 60 3.91 3.97 -1.93
CA TYR A 60 3.90 3.96 -3.39
C TYR A 60 3.07 2.81 -3.99
N TRP A 61 3.09 1.63 -3.36
CA TRP A 61 2.20 0.54 -3.74
C TRP A 61 0.73 0.92 -3.54
N CYS A 62 0.40 1.49 -2.37
CA CYS A 62 -0.97 1.86 -2.03
C CYS A 62 -1.52 3.01 -2.89
N GLU A 63 -0.66 3.94 -3.33
CA GLU A 63 -1.05 5.01 -4.26
C GLU A 63 -1.51 4.42 -5.60
N GLN A 64 -0.70 3.55 -6.20
CA GLN A 64 -1.04 2.90 -7.48
C GLN A 64 -2.25 1.98 -7.38
N ALA A 65 -2.33 1.19 -6.31
CA ALA A 65 -3.49 0.34 -6.07
C ALA A 65 -4.79 1.16 -5.96
N ARG A 66 -4.75 2.35 -5.35
CA ARG A 66 -5.91 3.25 -5.27
C ARG A 66 -6.29 3.80 -6.64
N ASP A 67 -5.32 4.19 -7.45
CA ASP A 67 -5.58 4.67 -8.81
C ASP A 67 -6.29 3.59 -9.63
N LEU A 68 -5.82 2.34 -9.55
CA LEU A 68 -6.45 1.20 -10.21
C LEU A 68 -7.87 0.91 -9.68
N VAL A 69 -8.07 0.97 -8.36
CA VAL A 69 -9.40 0.77 -7.76
C VAL A 69 -10.37 1.88 -8.15
N LEU A 70 -9.90 3.12 -8.27
CA LEU A 70 -10.72 4.24 -8.76
C LEU A 70 -11.04 4.08 -10.25
N ALA A 71 -10.08 3.65 -11.05
CA ALA A 71 -10.24 3.42 -12.48
C ALA A 71 -11.16 2.22 -12.80
N GLY A 72 -11.00 1.11 -12.07
CA GLY A 72 -11.81 -0.11 -12.23
C GLY A 72 -13.12 -0.08 -11.44
N GLY A 73 -13.28 0.89 -10.54
CA GLY A 73 -14.47 1.11 -9.73
C GLY A 73 -15.57 1.92 -10.41
N ALA A 74 -15.44 2.28 -11.69
CA ALA A 74 -16.56 2.80 -12.45
C ALA A 74 -17.66 1.72 -12.50
N PRO A 75 -18.81 1.90 -11.82
CA PRO A 75 -19.89 0.94 -11.94
C PRO A 75 -20.32 0.95 -13.41
N GLY A 76 -20.19 -0.19 -14.10
CA GLY A 76 -20.88 -0.38 -15.37
C GLY A 76 -22.36 -0.08 -15.15
N PRO A 77 -23.01 0.73 -16.00
CA PRO A 77 -24.42 1.06 -15.80
C PRO A 77 -25.24 -0.24 -15.86
N ALA A 78 -25.99 -0.51 -14.79
CA ALA A 78 -27.02 -1.53 -14.75
C ALA A 78 -28.15 -1.22 -15.74
#